data_AF-A0A161MGY0-F1
#
_entry.id   AF-A0A161MGY0-F1
#
_cell.length_a   1.000
_cell.length_b   1.000
_cell.length_c   1.000
_cell.angle_alpha   90.00
_cell.angle_beta   90.00
_cell.angle_gamma   90.00
#
_symmetry.space_group_name_H-M   'P 1'
#
loop_
_entity.id
_entity.type
_entity.pdbx_description
1 polymer ?
#
loop_
_entity_poly.entity_id
_entity_poly.type
_entity_poly.pdbx_seq_one_letter_code
_entity_poly.pdbx_strand_id
1 'polypeptide(L)'
;MGSGSLAAMSVLESQWHPDMEEEEAKQLVRNAIIAGIFNDLGSGSSCDICVIKKNSIEYIRPYDVANIKGVKQGIYKFRRGATAVLSHRVIPLEIESEEVRRLEQECMDTST
;
A
#
# COMPACT_ATOMS: atom_id res chain seq x y z
N MET A 1 7.67 -14.67 0.69
CA MET A 1 6.85 -15.91 0.73
C MET A 1 5.39 -15.51 0.86
N GLY A 2 4.47 -16.29 0.28
CA GLY A 2 3.04 -15.98 0.20
C GLY A 2 2.35 -16.87 -0.85
N SER A 3 1.05 -16.69 -1.09
CA SER A 3 0.29 -17.49 -2.07
C SER A 3 0.80 -17.33 -3.51
N GLY A 4 1.21 -16.11 -3.91
CA GLY A 4 1.80 -15.83 -5.22
C GLY A 4 3.30 -16.16 -5.36
N SER A 5 3.91 -16.86 -4.40
CA SER A 5 5.37 -17.04 -4.39
C SER A 5 5.90 -17.90 -5.55
N LEU A 6 5.11 -18.85 -6.05
CA LEU A 6 5.54 -19.71 -7.16
C LEU A 6 5.69 -18.91 -8.47
N ALA A 7 4.77 -17.98 -8.72
CA ALA A 7 4.85 -17.08 -9.87
C ALA A 7 5.99 -16.05 -9.72
N ALA A 8 6.24 -15.58 -8.49
CA ALA A 8 7.38 -14.71 -8.23
C ALA A 8 8.72 -15.45 -8.43
N MET A 9 8.81 -16.70 -7.97
CA MET A 9 10.02 -17.51 -8.09
C MET A 9 10.41 -17.79 -9.54
N SER A 10 9.45 -18.05 -10.42
CA SER A 10 9.77 -18.29 -11.85
C SER A 10 10.44 -17.08 -12.53
N VAL A 11 10.09 -15.86 -12.11
CA VAL A 11 10.73 -14.63 -12.59
C VAL A 11 12.15 -14.50 -12.02
N LEU A 12 12.31 -14.75 -10.71
CA LEU A 12 13.63 -14.68 -10.06
C LEU A 12 14.61 -15.69 -10.66
N GLU A 13 14.22 -16.94 -10.82
CA GLU A 13 15.07 -18.00 -11.39
C GLU A 13 15.45 -17.74 -12.86
N SER A 14 14.65 -17.00 -13.62
CA SER A 14 14.89 -16.76 -15.04
C SER A 14 15.73 -15.52 -15.34
N GLN A 15 15.74 -14.52 -14.45
CA GLN A 15 16.32 -13.20 -14.73
C GLN A 15 17.39 -12.77 -13.73
N TRP A 16 17.51 -13.43 -12.57
CA TRP A 16 18.52 -13.08 -11.59
C TRP A 16 19.94 -13.44 -12.05
N HIS A 17 20.91 -12.61 -11.68
CA HIS A 17 22.34 -12.91 -11.77
C HIS A 17 23.11 -12.24 -10.62
N PRO A 18 24.35 -12.66 -10.32
CA PRO A 18 25.17 -11.99 -9.32
C PRO A 18 25.50 -10.55 -9.72
N ASP A 19 25.73 -9.70 -8.71
CA ASP A 19 26.24 -8.32 -8.84
C ASP A 19 25.38 -7.40 -9.72
N MET A 20 24.05 -7.54 -9.66
CA MET A 20 23.10 -6.62 -10.31
C MET A 20 23.22 -5.19 -9.79
N GLU A 21 23.04 -4.23 -10.68
CA GLU A 21 22.90 -2.82 -10.31
C GLU A 21 21.57 -2.57 -9.60
N GLU A 22 21.50 -1.52 -8.79
CA GLU A 22 20.32 -1.23 -7.97
C GLU A 22 19.02 -1.10 -8.78
N GLU A 23 19.06 -0.37 -9.89
CA GLU A 23 17.88 -0.18 -10.75
C GLU A 23 17.46 -1.49 -11.42
N GLU A 24 18.42 -2.35 -11.77
CA GLU A 24 18.15 -3.66 -12.33
C GLU A 24 17.47 -4.57 -11.29
N ALA A 25 17.98 -4.56 -10.06
CA ALA A 25 17.39 -5.29 -8.94
C ALA A 25 15.97 -4.79 -8.62
N LYS A 26 15.72 -3.47 -8.63
CA LYS A 26 14.38 -2.89 -8.48
C LYS A 26 13.42 -3.41 -9.54
N GLN A 27 13.85 -3.43 -10.80
CA GLN A 27 13.03 -3.93 -11.91
C GLN A 27 12.75 -5.44 -11.80
N LEU A 28 13.75 -6.25 -11.44
CA LEU A 28 13.58 -7.68 -11.22
C LEU A 28 12.55 -7.96 -10.11
N VAL A 29 12.69 -7.31 -8.96
CA VAL A 29 11.77 -7.48 -7.83
C VAL A 29 10.37 -7.02 -8.21
N ARG A 30 10.24 -5.87 -8.91
CA ARG A 30 8.96 -5.41 -9.44
C ARG A 30 8.33 -6.46 -10.35
N ASN A 31 9.07 -7.00 -11.31
CA ASN A 31 8.55 -8.01 -12.23
C ASN A 31 8.10 -9.29 -11.51
N ALA A 32 8.84 -9.73 -10.48
CA ALA A 32 8.48 -10.89 -9.67
C ALA A 32 7.18 -10.66 -8.88
N ILE A 33 7.00 -9.48 -8.28
CA ILE A 33 5.77 -9.13 -7.54
C ILE A 33 4.58 -8.99 -8.49
N ILE A 34 4.78 -8.36 -9.65
CA ILE A 34 3.75 -8.22 -10.68
C ILE A 34 3.30 -9.59 -11.20
N ALA A 35 4.23 -10.54 -11.39
CA ALA A 35 3.88 -11.91 -11.75
C ALA A 35 3.04 -12.59 -10.67
N GLY A 36 3.36 -12.38 -9.39
CA GLY A 36 2.50 -12.81 -8.28
C GLY A 36 1.10 -12.21 -8.34
N ILE A 37 0.99 -10.89 -8.51
CA ILE A 37 -0.28 -10.16 -8.59
C ILE A 37 -1.19 -10.68 -9.71
N PHE A 38 -0.65 -10.91 -10.92
CA PHE A 38 -1.48 -11.33 -12.05
C PHE A 38 -1.76 -12.84 -12.12
N ASN A 39 -1.05 -13.67 -11.34
CA ASN A 39 -1.23 -15.13 -11.36
C ASN A 39 -1.75 -15.73 -10.05
N ASP A 40 -1.94 -14.93 -9.00
CA ASP A 40 -2.51 -15.36 -7.72
C ASP A 40 -3.70 -14.49 -7.31
N LEU A 41 -4.84 -15.13 -7.01
CA LEU A 41 -6.09 -14.45 -6.61
C LEU A 41 -5.99 -13.80 -5.22
N GLY A 42 -5.10 -14.30 -4.37
CA GLY A 42 -4.84 -13.72 -3.05
C GLY A 42 -3.91 -12.50 -3.08
N SER A 43 -3.34 -12.19 -4.24
CA SER A 43 -2.38 -11.11 -4.45
C SER A 43 -2.99 -10.00 -5.30
N GLY A 44 -2.63 -8.73 -5.05
CA GLY A 44 -3.16 -7.61 -5.83
C GLY A 44 -2.79 -6.23 -5.28
N SER A 45 -3.33 -5.19 -5.92
CA SER A 45 -3.12 -3.76 -5.61
C SER A 45 -1.86 -3.15 -6.25
N SER A 46 -0.82 -2.87 -5.47
CA SER A 46 0.38 -2.15 -5.88
C SER A 46 1.64 -2.91 -5.49
N CYS A 47 2.74 -2.62 -6.17
CA CYS A 47 4.08 -3.08 -5.81
C CYS A 47 4.75 -2.02 -4.94
N ASP A 48 5.28 -2.45 -3.80
CA ASP A 48 6.08 -1.64 -2.90
C ASP A 48 7.53 -2.15 -2.90
N ILE A 49 8.50 -1.25 -2.83
CA ILE A 49 9.93 -1.59 -2.77
C ILE A 49 10.57 -0.93 -1.56
N CYS A 50 11.44 -1.66 -0.88
CA CYS A 50 12.35 -1.12 0.14
C CYS A 50 13.79 -1.41 -0.29
N VAL A 51 14.60 -0.36 -0.42
CA VAL A 51 16.02 -0.48 -0.76
C VAL A 51 16.82 -0.27 0.52
N ILE A 52 17.60 -1.28 0.91
CA ILE A 52 18.45 -1.24 2.10
C ILE A 52 19.91 -1.26 1.63
N LYS A 53 20.63 -0.15 1.88
CA LYS A 53 22.07 -0.03 1.67
C LYS A 53 22.75 0.08 3.04
N LYS A 54 24.07 -0.01 3.07
CA LYS A 54 24.86 0.00 4.32
C LYS A 54 24.54 1.18 5.25
N ASN A 55 24.26 2.36 4.69
CA ASN A 55 24.04 3.60 5.45
C ASN A 55 22.71 4.30 5.10
N SER A 56 21.82 3.65 4.34
CA SER A 56 20.58 4.31 3.91
C SER A 56 19.47 3.30 3.68
N ILE A 57 18.25 3.71 4.02
CA ILE A 57 17.03 2.95 3.78
C ILE A 57 16.08 3.83 2.99
N GLU A 58 15.55 3.31 1.89
CA GLU A 58 14.57 4.02 1.06
C GLU A 58 13.30 3.17 0.93
N TYR A 59 12.18 3.73 1.36
CA TYR A 59 10.86 3.11 1.24
C TYR A 59 10.09 3.76 0.09
N ILE A 60 9.74 2.97 -0.93
CA ILE A 60 9.02 3.44 -2.12
C ILE A 60 7.63 2.78 -2.16
N ARG A 61 6.60 3.56 -1.82
CA ARG A 61 5.21 3.10 -1.69
C ARG A 61 4.22 4.13 -2.26
N PRO A 62 3.55 3.87 -3.40
CA PRO A 62 3.75 2.73 -4.29
C PRO A 62 4.97 2.93 -5.20
N TYR A 63 5.68 1.85 -5.51
CA TYR A 63 6.66 1.83 -6.61
C TYR A 63 5.94 1.69 -7.96
N ASP A 64 4.95 0.80 -8.03
CA ASP A 64 4.12 0.58 -9.23
C ASP A 64 2.68 0.25 -8.85
N VAL A 65 1.72 0.68 -9.68
CA VAL A 65 0.29 0.42 -9.50
C VAL A 65 -0.19 -0.51 -10.61
N ALA A 66 -0.29 -1.80 -10.29
CA ALA A 66 -0.62 -2.85 -11.26
C ALA A 66 -2.05 -2.73 -11.80
N ASN A 67 -2.99 -2.29 -10.95
CA ASN A 67 -4.41 -2.22 -11.29
C ASN A 67 -5.02 -0.90 -10.84
N ILE A 68 -5.75 -0.26 -11.74
CA ILE A 68 -6.49 0.97 -11.45
C ILE A 68 -7.96 0.62 -11.25
N LYS A 69 -8.55 1.17 -10.19
CA LYS A 69 -9.98 0.99 -9.92
C LYS A 69 -10.81 1.71 -10.98
N GLY A 70 -11.79 1.01 -11.55
CA GLY A 70 -12.75 1.60 -12.48
C GLY A 70 -13.59 2.72 -11.85
N VAL A 71 -14.06 3.64 -12.69
CA VAL A 71 -14.96 4.73 -12.28
C VAL A 71 -16.39 4.22 -12.19
N LYS A 72 -17.08 4.53 -11.08
CA LYS A 72 -18.51 4.22 -10.94
C LYS A 72 -19.31 5.07 -11.93
N GLN A 73 -20.08 4.42 -12.80
CA GLN A 73 -20.90 5.13 -13.80
C GLN A 73 -22.20 5.72 -13.23
N GLY A 74 -22.69 5.18 -12.12
CA GLY A 74 -23.94 5.61 -11.48
C GLY A 74 -23.74 6.32 -10.14
N ILE A 75 -24.72 7.17 -9.79
CA ILE A 75 -24.80 7.81 -8.46
C ILE A 75 -25.80 7.02 -7.61
N TYR A 76 -25.30 6.29 -6.60
CA TYR A 76 -26.12 5.48 -5.69
C TYR A 76 -26.35 6.14 -4.33
N LYS A 77 -26.35 7.47 -4.28
CA LYS A 77 -26.51 8.23 -3.03
C LYS A 77 -28.00 8.43 -2.74
N PHE A 78 -28.51 7.73 -1.73
CA PHE A 78 -29.89 7.92 -1.26
C PHE A 78 -30.01 9.22 -0.46
N ARG A 79 -31.21 9.82 -0.45
CA ARG A 79 -31.53 10.99 0.37
C ARG A 79 -31.56 10.59 1.86
N ARG A 80 -31.28 11.55 2.75
CA ARG A 80 -31.43 11.33 4.20
C ARG A 80 -32.88 10.93 4.51
N GLY A 81 -33.05 9.98 5.45
CA GLY A 81 -34.36 9.42 5.81
C GLY A 81 -34.82 8.22 4.99
N ALA A 82 -34.03 7.76 4.00
CA ALA A 82 -34.37 6.59 3.20
C ALA A 82 -34.27 5.24 3.94
N THR A 83 -33.69 5.21 5.14
CA THR A 83 -33.50 4.00 5.96
C THR A 83 -34.34 4.12 7.23
N ALA A 84 -35.14 3.10 7.55
CA ALA A 84 -35.92 3.04 8.78
C ALA A 84 -34.99 2.89 10.00
N VAL A 85 -35.19 3.75 11.01
CA VAL A 85 -34.42 3.75 12.26
C VAL A 85 -35.33 3.24 13.38
N LEU A 86 -34.95 2.13 14.03
CA LEU A 86 -35.75 1.53 15.11
C LEU A 86 -35.55 2.24 16.45
N SER A 87 -34.31 2.64 16.77
CA SER A 87 -33.97 3.40 17.95
C SER A 87 -32.78 4.31 17.67
N HIS A 88 -32.74 5.47 18.32
CA HIS A 88 -31.61 6.39 18.26
C HIS A 88 -31.30 6.92 19.66
N ARG A 89 -30.02 7.15 19.95
CA ARG A 89 -29.55 7.81 21.17
C ARG A 89 -28.50 8.83 20.76
N VAL A 90 -28.67 10.05 21.24
CA VAL A 90 -27.69 11.13 21.07
C VAL A 90 -27.03 11.34 22.43
N ILE A 91 -25.71 11.26 22.46
CA ILE A 91 -24.90 11.58 23.65
C ILE A 91 -24.15 12.87 23.33
N PRO A 92 -24.51 14.01 23.93
CA PRO A 92 -23.77 15.24 23.75
C PRO A 92 -22.36 15.08 24.35
N LEU A 93 -21.35 15.58 23.64
CA LEU A 93 -19.99 15.67 24.15
C LEU A 93 -19.84 17.05 24.82
N GLU A 94 -19.52 17.06 26.11
CA GLU A 94 -19.10 18.26 26.82
C GLU A 94 -17.58 18.39 26.70
N ILE A 95 -17.10 19.49 26.10
CA ILE A 95 -15.68 19.77 25.95
C ILE A 95 -15.23 20.49 27.21
N GLU A 96 -14.56 19.77 28.12
CA GLU A 96 -14.06 20.36 29.38
C GLU A 96 -12.83 21.26 29.17
N SER A 97 -11.99 20.96 28.17
CA SER A 97 -10.83 21.79 27.82
C SER A 97 -10.37 21.53 26.39
N GLU A 98 -9.82 22.57 25.76
CA GLU A 98 -9.21 22.52 24.42
C GLU A 98 -7.72 22.87 24.56
N GLU A 99 -6.84 21.91 24.27
CA GLU A 99 -5.39 22.12 24.20
C GLU A 99 -4.92 22.10 22.75
N VAL A 100 -4.33 23.21 22.29
CA VAL A 100 -3.68 23.28 20.97
C VAL A 100 -2.23 22.82 21.12
N ARG A 101 -1.95 21.57 20.75
CA ARG A 101 -0.57 21.06 20.62
C ARG A 101 -0.07 21.28 19.21
N ARG A 102 0.98 22.09 19.06
CA ARG A 102 1.76 22.13 17.83
C ARG A 102 2.64 20.88 17.81
N LEU A 103 2.28 19.94 16.96
CA LEU A 103 3.18 18.83 16.63
C LEU A 103 4.28 19.41 15.75
N GLU A 104 5.51 19.43 16.28
CA GLU A 104 6.69 19.55 15.42
C GLU A 104 6.70 18.33 14.50
N GLN A 105 7.05 18.55 13.23
CA GLN A 105 7.14 17.48 12.25
C GLN A 105 8.20 16.49 12.72
N GLU A 106 7.77 15.32 13.22
CA GLU A 106 8.70 14.24 13.53
C GLU A 106 9.46 13.92 12.24
N CYS A 107 10.76 14.26 12.23
CA CYS A 107 11.66 13.69 11.26
C CYS A 107 11.63 12.18 11.51
N MET A 108 11.19 11.43 10.50
CA MET A 108 11.33 9.97 10.51
C MET A 108 12.79 9.67 10.88
N ASP A 109 12.99 8.90 11.95
CA ASP A 109 14.30 8.54 12.49
C ASP A 109 15.05 7.71 11.45
N THR A 110 15.71 8.36 10.50
CA THR A 110 16.69 7.73 9.62
C THR A 110 18.00 7.78 10.36
N SER A 111 18.22 6.78 11.22
CA SER A 111 19.51 6.52 11.85
C SER A 111 20.60 6.57 10.78
N THR A 112 21.50 7.55 10.93
CA THR A 112 22.72 7.79 10.14
C THR A 112 23.54 6.55 9.86
#